data_AF-A0A151FBZ5-F1
#
_entry.id   AF-A0A151FBZ5-F1
#
_cell.length_a   1.000
_cell.length_b   1.000
_cell.length_c   1.000
_cell.angle_alpha   90.00
_cell.angle_beta   90.00
_cell.angle_gamma   90.00
#
_symmetry.space_group_name_H-M   'P 1'
#
loop_
_entity.id
_entity.type
_entity.pdbx_description
1 polymer ?
#
loop_
_entity_poly.entity_id
_entity_poly.type
_entity_poly.pdbx_seq_one_letter_code
_entity_poly.pdbx_strand_id
1 'polypeptide(L)'
;MVKTWKLSKKDIDKIRELNAQGKTDREIADELNVSQPAINYQRGRLGLPSNCDLKKASSGQVTSRFDRITYERIKERLLKDWRCAPIARDLKIPLETVNAVSDEMFAQGMLP
;
A
#
# COMPACT_ATOMS: atom_id res chain seq x y z
N MET A 1 -0.13 -26.64 -5.78
CA MET A 1 -0.30 -27.06 -4.37
C MET A 1 0.63 -26.21 -3.52
N VAL A 2 0.11 -25.32 -2.68
CA VAL A 2 0.94 -24.59 -1.71
C VAL A 2 1.39 -25.56 -0.61
N LYS A 3 2.68 -25.53 -0.25
CA LYS A 3 3.21 -26.43 0.79
C LYS A 3 2.52 -26.17 2.14
N THR A 4 2.04 -27.23 2.77
CA THR A 4 1.49 -27.22 4.13
C THR A 4 2.61 -27.00 5.15
N TRP A 5 2.54 -25.88 5.90
CA TRP A 5 3.12 -25.44 7.21
C TRP A 5 4.39 -26.07 7.85
N LYS A 6 4.93 -27.18 7.38
CA LYS A 6 6.25 -27.71 7.77
C LYS A 6 7.33 -27.04 6.92
N LEU A 7 7.88 -25.95 7.45
CA LEU A 7 9.09 -25.34 6.93
C LEU A 7 10.31 -26.11 7.45
N SER A 8 11.24 -26.43 6.55
CA SER A 8 12.54 -27.01 6.88
C SER A 8 13.45 -25.95 7.46
N LYS A 9 14.52 -26.37 8.15
CA LYS A 9 15.57 -25.46 8.65
C LYS A 9 16.17 -24.60 7.54
N LYS A 10 16.22 -25.12 6.30
CA LYS A 10 16.66 -24.38 5.10
C LYS A 10 15.70 -23.25 4.72
N ASP A 11 14.39 -23.46 4.88
CA ASP A 11 13.38 -22.44 4.54
C ASP A 11 13.42 -21.28 5.56
N ILE A 12 13.68 -21.58 6.83
CA ILE A 12 13.84 -20.58 7.90
C ILE A 12 15.03 -19.66 7.62
N ASP A 13 16.17 -20.24 7.21
CA ASP A 13 17.36 -19.49 6.85
C ASP A 13 17.09 -18.58 5.63
N LYS A 14 16.36 -19.11 4.64
CA LYS A 14 15.90 -18.35 3.47
C LYS A 14 15.02 -17.17 3.87
N ILE A 15 14.07 -17.35 4.79
CA ILE A 15 13.22 -16.25 5.29
C ILE A 15 14.08 -15.12 5.86
N ARG A 16 15.12 -15.44 6.62
CA ARG A 16 16.02 -14.45 7.23
C ARG A 16 16.82 -13.69 6.17
N GLU A 17 17.37 -14.40 5.18
CA GLU A 17 18.09 -13.80 4.05
C GLU A 17 17.19 -12.86 3.24
N LEU A 18 15.98 -13.30 2.90
CA LEU A 18 15.04 -12.51 2.10
C LEU A 18 14.46 -11.32 2.87
N ASN A 19 14.25 -11.46 4.18
CA ASN A 19 13.85 -10.35 5.05
C ASN A 19 14.98 -9.32 5.16
N ALA A 20 16.25 -9.75 5.27
CA ALA A 20 17.41 -8.86 5.25
C ALA A 20 17.58 -8.12 3.91
N GLN A 21 17.15 -8.72 2.80
CA GLN A 21 17.08 -8.08 1.48
C GLN A 21 15.91 -7.08 1.34
N GLY A 22 15.09 -6.89 2.38
CA GLY A 22 13.94 -5.99 2.33
C GLY A 22 12.71 -6.55 1.62
N LYS A 23 12.67 -7.86 1.32
CA LYS A 23 11.48 -8.49 0.73
C LYS A 23 10.34 -8.55 1.74
N THR A 24 9.11 -8.39 1.25
CA THR A 24 7.90 -8.48 2.06
C THR A 24 7.47 -9.91 2.32
N ASP A 25 6.65 -10.14 3.35
CA ASP A 25 6.09 -11.46 3.67
C ASP A 25 5.39 -12.12 2.47
N ARG A 26 4.80 -11.31 1.57
CA ARG A 26 4.13 -11.78 0.35
C ARG A 26 5.13 -12.27 -0.71
N GLU A 27 6.22 -11.54 -0.92
CA GLU A 27 7.26 -11.92 -1.88
C GLU A 27 8.03 -13.15 -1.40
N ILE A 28 8.31 -13.21 -0.10
CA ILE A 28 8.93 -14.39 0.53
C ILE A 28 8.01 -15.61 0.37
N ALA A 29 6.71 -15.43 0.56
CA ALA A 29 5.72 -16.49 0.38
C ALA A 29 5.65 -17.00 -1.07
N ASP A 30 5.70 -16.09 -2.04
CA ASP A 30 5.72 -16.41 -3.47
C ASP A 30 6.97 -17.21 -3.85
N GLU A 31 8.15 -16.74 -3.41
CA GLU A 31 9.44 -17.35 -3.71
C GLU A 31 9.63 -18.73 -3.06
N LEU A 32 9.06 -18.93 -1.87
CA LEU A 32 9.09 -20.22 -1.17
C LEU A 32 7.89 -21.12 -1.52
N ASN A 33 6.95 -20.63 -2.32
CA ASN A 33 5.68 -21.29 -2.67
C ASN A 33 4.89 -21.77 -1.43
N VAL A 34 4.85 -20.91 -0.41
CA VAL A 34 4.15 -21.13 0.86
C VAL A 34 3.08 -20.07 1.06
N SER A 35 2.20 -20.29 2.03
CA SER A 35 1.17 -19.30 2.36
C SER A 35 1.77 -18.11 3.13
N GLN A 36 1.29 -16.90 2.84
CA GLN A 36 1.69 -15.69 3.56
C GLN A 36 1.48 -15.79 5.08
N PRO A 37 0.39 -16.41 5.61
CA PRO A 37 0.25 -16.63 7.05
C PRO A 37 1.36 -17.49 7.66
N ALA A 38 1.90 -18.46 6.92
CA ALA A 38 3.00 -19.30 7.40
C ALA A 38 4.30 -18.50 7.55
N ILE A 39 4.59 -17.60 6.59
CA ILE A 39 5.73 -16.68 6.68
C ILE A 39 5.56 -15.71 7.84
N ASN A 40 4.36 -15.12 7.99
CA ASN A 40 4.08 -14.18 9.07
C ASN A 40 4.28 -14.83 10.45
N TYR A 41 3.78 -16.05 10.63
CA TYR A 41 3.98 -16.83 11.85
C TYR A 41 5.46 -17.10 12.13
N GLN A 42 6.22 -17.55 11.12
CA GLN A 42 7.65 -17.82 11.28
C GLN A 42 8.47 -16.55 11.53
N ARG A 43 8.19 -15.47 10.80
CA ARG A 43 8.79 -14.16 11.01
C ARG A 43 8.57 -13.67 12.44
N GLY A 44 7.35 -13.82 12.95
CA GLY A 44 7.00 -13.50 14.34
C GLY A 44 7.79 -14.33 15.34
N ARG A 45 7.94 -15.64 15.11
CA ARG A 45 8.77 -16.51 15.96
C ARG A 45 10.26 -16.17 15.92
N LEU A 46 10.75 -15.61 14.83
CA LEU A 46 12.13 -15.16 14.65
C LEU A 46 12.37 -13.73 15.18
N GLY A 47 11.32 -13.01 15.59
CA GLY A 47 11.43 -11.62 16.06
C GLY A 47 11.82 -10.62 14.96
N LEU A 48 11.63 -10.97 13.68
CA LEU A 48 12.01 -10.11 12.55
C LEU A 48 10.94 -9.05 12.29
N PRO A 49 11.28 -7.79 11.96
CA PRO A 49 10.31 -6.76 11.59
C PRO A 49 9.66 -7.07 10.23
N SER A 50 8.43 -6.60 10.01
CA SER A 50 7.77 -6.75 8.70
C SER A 50 8.23 -5.63 7.77
N ASN A 51 8.69 -6.02 6.58
CA ASN A 51 9.10 -5.06 5.54
C ASN A 51 7.91 -4.51 4.74
N CYS A 52 6.67 -4.87 5.10
CA CYS A 52 5.47 -4.39 4.40
C CYS A 52 5.33 -2.86 4.49
N ASP A 53 5.78 -2.25 5.59
CA ASP A 53 5.75 -0.80 5.77
C ASP A 53 6.92 -0.10 5.06
N LEU A 54 8.06 -0.77 4.88
CA LEU A 54 9.25 -0.23 4.19
C LEU A 54 9.07 -0.15 2.66
N LYS A 55 8.36 -1.12 2.05
CA LYS A 55 8.05 -1.08 0.62
C LYS A 55 6.93 -0.13 0.24
N LYS A 56 6.06 0.27 1.17
CA LYS A 56 5.08 1.35 0.92
C LYS A 56 5.79 2.68 0.59
N ALA A 57 6.98 2.90 1.15
CA ALA A 57 7.78 4.09 0.86
C ALA A 57 8.55 4.02 -0.48
N SER A 58 8.91 2.82 -0.96
CA SER A 58 9.85 2.62 -2.08
C SER A 58 9.24 2.07 -3.38
N SER A 59 8.02 1.53 -3.34
CA SER A 59 7.35 0.95 -4.52
C SER A 59 6.50 1.92 -5.35
N GLY A 60 6.39 3.19 -4.94
CA GLY A 60 5.48 4.14 -5.60
C GLY A 60 3.99 3.76 -5.50
N GLN A 61 3.64 2.67 -4.80
CA GLN A 61 2.28 2.41 -4.38
C GLN A 61 1.98 3.31 -3.18
N VAL A 62 1.59 4.56 -3.49
CA VAL A 62 1.09 5.49 -2.50
C VAL A 62 -0.16 4.89 -1.87
N THR A 63 0.02 4.42 -0.64
CA THR A 63 -1.07 4.03 0.27
C THR A 63 -1.31 5.14 1.30
N SER A 64 -0.88 6.37 1.01
CA SER A 64 -1.29 7.57 1.74
C SER A 64 -2.53 8.15 1.07
N ARG A 65 -3.42 8.76 1.85
CA ARG A 65 -4.76 9.16 1.41
C ARG A 65 -4.80 10.02 0.15
N PHE A 66 -3.72 10.69 -0.25
CA PHE A 66 -3.57 11.23 -1.61
C PHE A 66 -2.11 11.18 -2.04
N ASP A 67 -1.85 10.53 -3.17
CA ASP A 67 -0.66 10.81 -3.95
C ASP A 67 -0.66 12.29 -4.36
N ARG A 68 0.52 12.95 -4.33
CA ARG A 68 0.65 14.39 -4.63
C ARG A 68 0.08 14.73 -6.01
N ILE A 69 0.25 13.83 -7.00
CA ILE A 69 -0.26 13.96 -8.36
C ILE A 69 -1.79 13.83 -8.37
N THR A 70 -2.36 13.04 -7.46
CA THR A 70 -3.82 12.91 -7.29
C THR A 70 -4.43 14.15 -6.66
N TYR A 71 -3.77 14.75 -5.67
CA TYR A 71 -4.23 16.00 -5.05
C TYR A 71 -4.29 17.16 -6.04
N GLU A 72 -3.21 17.38 -6.81
CA GLU A 72 -3.14 18.45 -7.81
C GLU A 72 -4.22 18.27 -8.89
N ARG A 73 -4.42 17.04 -9.36
CA ARG A 73 -5.44 16.72 -10.36
C ARG A 73 -6.88 16.93 -9.88
N ILE A 74 -7.16 16.65 -8.61
CA ILE A 74 -8.48 16.92 -8.01
C ILE A 74 -8.67 18.44 -7.89
N LYS A 75 -7.68 19.14 -7.36
CA LYS A 75 -7.68 20.60 -7.17
C LYS A 75 -7.91 21.34 -8.48
N GLU A 76 -7.19 20.99 -9.54
CA GLU A 76 -7.37 21.59 -10.87
C GLU A 76 -8.79 21.41 -11.42
N ARG A 77 -9.42 20.26 -11.17
CA ARG A 77 -10.79 19.98 -11.66
C ARG A 77 -11.82 20.72 -10.81
N LEU A 78 -11.66 20.75 -9.49
CA LEU A 78 -12.53 21.51 -8.58
C LEU A 78 -12.50 23.01 -8.90
N LEU A 79 -11.33 23.58 -9.20
CA LEU A 79 -11.19 24.98 -9.65
C LEU A 79 -11.86 25.25 -11.01
N LYS A 80 -12.11 24.22 -11.82
CA LYS A 80 -12.83 24.30 -13.09
C LYS A 80 -14.34 24.08 -12.93
N ASP A 81 -14.87 24.19 -11.71
CA ASP A 81 -16.28 23.98 -11.37
C ASP A 81 -16.77 22.53 -11.58
N TRP A 82 -15.86 21.55 -11.56
CA TRP A 82 -16.27 20.14 -11.64
C TRP A 82 -16.85 19.67 -10.31
N ARG A 83 -17.95 18.93 -10.38
CA ARG A 83 -18.53 18.26 -9.20
C ARG A 83 -17.63 17.10 -8.73
N CYS A 84 -17.68 16.77 -7.43
CA CYS A 84 -16.83 15.72 -6.85
C CYS A 84 -17.04 14.32 -7.49
N ALA A 85 -18.29 13.98 -7.83
CA ALA A 85 -18.64 12.68 -8.40
C ALA A 85 -18.01 12.39 -9.79
N PRO A 86 -18.04 13.31 -10.79
CA PRO A 86 -17.36 13.08 -12.06
C PRO A 86 -15.83 13.02 -11.91
N ILE A 87 -15.23 13.78 -10.99
CA ILE A 87 -13.78 13.73 -10.72
C ILE A 87 -13.37 12.34 -10.22
N ALA A 88 -14.14 11.77 -9.29
CA ALA A 88 -13.87 10.43 -8.74
C ALA A 88 -13.89 9.34 -9.83
N ARG A 89 -14.86 9.43 -10.75
CA ARG A 89 -14.97 8.48 -11.88
C ARG A 89 -13.84 8.64 -12.89
N ASP A 90 -13.49 9.88 -13.23
CA ASP A 90 -12.42 10.21 -14.18
C ASP A 90 -11.05 9.72 -13.69
N LEU A 91 -10.77 9.96 -12.40
CA LEU A 91 -9.49 9.60 -11.78
C LEU A 91 -9.46 8.18 -11.21
N LYS A 92 -10.57 7.44 -11.26
CA LYS A 92 -10.72 6.10 -10.68
C LYS A 92 -10.31 6.04 -9.19
N ILE A 93 -10.70 7.06 -8.43
CA ILE A 93 -10.42 7.19 -6.99
C ILE A 93 -11.73 7.16 -6.18
N PRO A 94 -11.67 6.85 -4.88
CA PRO A 94 -12.84 6.90 -4.02
C PRO A 94 -13.47 8.30 -3.98
N LEU A 95 -14.79 8.38 -3.88
CA LEU A 95 -15.47 9.68 -3.75
C LEU A 95 -15.11 10.40 -2.45
N GLU A 96 -14.89 9.64 -1.37
CA GLU A 96 -14.45 10.17 -0.07
C GLU A 96 -13.14 10.95 -0.18
N THR A 97 -12.26 10.48 -1.06
CA THR A 97 -10.98 11.12 -1.40
C THR A 97 -11.26 12.49 -2.05
N VAL A 98 -12.11 12.56 -3.07
CA VAL A 98 -12.44 13.87 -3.67
C VAL A 98 -13.14 14.82 -2.69
N ASN A 99 -14.03 14.30 -1.84
CA ASN A 99 -14.74 15.11 -0.84
C ASN A 99 -13.80 15.69 0.23
N ALA A 100 -12.83 14.92 0.71
CA ALA A 100 -11.87 15.41 1.71
C ALA A 100 -11.02 16.58 1.15
N VAL A 101 -10.60 16.50 -0.11
CA VAL A 101 -9.87 17.61 -0.77
C VAL A 101 -10.78 18.81 -0.97
N SER A 102 -12.03 18.59 -1.37
CA SER A 102 -13.00 19.66 -1.54
C SER A 102 -13.28 20.40 -0.23
N ASP A 103 -13.46 19.66 0.87
CA ASP A 103 -13.68 20.21 2.21
C ASP A 103 -12.46 21.03 2.68
N GLU A 104 -11.26 20.49 2.46
CA GLU A 104 -10.01 21.18 2.76
C GLU A 104 -9.84 22.48 1.94
N MET A 105 -10.15 22.46 0.65
CA MET A 105 -10.09 23.65 -0.21
C MET A 105 -11.14 24.69 0.16
N PHE A 106 -12.32 24.26 0.61
CA PHE A 106 -13.36 25.14 1.14
C PHE A 106 -12.93 25.79 2.46
N ALA A 107 -12.33 25.01 3.37
CA ALA A 107 -11.77 25.52 4.63
C ALA A 107 -10.62 26.52 4.41
N GLN A 108 -9.86 26.36 3.32
CA GLN A 108 -8.81 27.30 2.91
C GLN A 108 -9.32 28.51 2.11
N GLY A 109 -10.63 28.57 1.79
CA GLY A 109 -11.21 29.64 0.98
C GLY A 109 -10.73 29.67 -0.48
N MET A 110 -10.26 28.54 -1.01
CA MET A 110 -9.77 28.41 -2.39
C MET A 110 -10.87 28.04 -3.40
N LEU A 111 -12.05 27.66 -2.93
CA LEU A 111 -13.23 27.42 -3.76
C LEU A 111 -14.21 28.59 -3.61
N PRO A 112 -14.90 28.97 -4.70
CA PRO A 112 -15.90 30.03 -4.69
C PRO A 112 -17.14 29.68 -3.84
#